data_AF-I0JKL8-F1
#
_entry.id   AF-I0JKL8-F1
#
_cell.length_a   1.000
_cell.length_b   1.000
_cell.length_c   1.000
_cell.angle_alpha   90.00
_cell.angle_beta   90.00
_cell.angle_gamma   90.00
#
_symmetry.space_group_name_H-M   'P 1'
#
loop_
_entity.id
_entity.type
_entity.pdbx_description
1 polymer ?
#
loop_
_entity_poly.entity_id
_entity_poly.type
_entity_poly.pdbx_seq_one_letter_code
_entity_poly.pdbx_strand_id
1 'polypeptide(L)' 'MRKHYVRTALIVGVAVFLISLFVLVALGSPAPYVGGLVIAFIVFEISFYHLFAKNRQERNVFYKRTK' A
#
# COMPACT_ATOMS: atom_id res chain seq x y z
N MET A 1 -6.28 -17.84 3.01
CA MET A 1 -5.56 -17.12 1.94
C MET A 1 -4.97 -15.74 2.35
N ARG A 2 -4.79 -15.40 3.65
CA ARG A 2 -4.33 -14.06 4.09
C ARG A 2 -2.87 -13.69 3.76
N LYS A 3 -1.97 -14.68 3.63
CA LYS A 3 -0.52 -14.45 3.52
C LYS A 3 -0.09 -13.74 2.22
N HIS A 4 -0.79 -13.97 1.11
CA HIS A 4 -0.43 -13.37 -0.18
C HIS A 4 -0.73 -11.87 -0.23
N TYR A 5 -1.81 -11.43 0.42
CA TYR A 5 -2.26 -10.04 0.40
C TYR A 5 -1.31 -9.09 1.15
N VAL A 6 -0.82 -9.51 2.31
CA VAL A 6 0.18 -8.74 3.07
C VAL A 6 1.46 -8.60 2.25
N ARG A 7 1.85 -9.66 1.52
CA ARG A 7 3.02 -9.65 0.64
C ARG A 7 2.85 -8.66 -0.52
N THR A 8 1.67 -8.59 -1.13
CA THR A 8 1.37 -7.62 -2.19
C THR A 8 1.40 -6.18 -1.68
N ALA A 9 0.78 -5.89 -0.53
CA ALA A 9 0.81 -4.55 0.06
C ALA A 9 2.24 -4.10 0.41
N LEU A 10 3.06 -5.03 0.92
CA LEU A 10 4.45 -4.77 1.24
C LEU A 10 5.29 -4.50 -0.01
N ILE A 11 5.09 -5.26 -1.10
CA ILE A 11 5.76 -5.03 -2.39
C ILE A 11 5.39 -3.66 -2.96
N VAL A 12 4.11 -3.29 -2.93
CA VAL A 12 3.64 -1.98 -3.41
C VAL A 12 4.24 -0.84 -2.60
N GLY A 13 4.26 -0.96 -1.27
CA GLY A 13 4.89 0.04 -0.40
C GLY A 13 6.39 0.22 -0.69
N VAL A 14 7.13 -0.88 -0.85
CA VAL A 14 8.58 -0.84 -1.19
C VAL A 14 8.80 -0.22 -2.57
N ALA A 15 8.00 -0.57 -3.57
CA ALA A 15 8.12 -0.01 -4.92
C ALA A 15 7.92 1.51 -4.92
N VAL A 16 6.88 1.99 -4.22
CA VAL A 16 6.58 3.42 -4.12
C VAL A 16 7.66 4.17 -3.34
N PHE A 17 8.20 3.57 -2.28
CA PHE A 17 9.33 4.14 -1.54
C PHE A 17 10.55 4.36 -2.44
N LEU A 18 10.93 3.35 -3.23
CA LEU A 18 12.10 3.46 -4.13
C LEU A 18 11.88 4.52 -5.22
N ILE A 19 10.68 4.59 -5.82
CA ILE A 19 10.35 5.60 -6.82
C ILE A 19 10.39 7.00 -6.19
N SER A 20 9.76 7.17 -5.04
CA SER A 20 9.72 8.47 -4.36
C SER A 20 11.12 8.91 -3.92
N LEU A 21 11.93 7.98 -3.39
CA LEU A 21 13.31 8.27 -3.01
C LEU A 21 14.12 8.73 -4.22
N PHE A 22 14.00 8.03 -5.35
CA PHE A 22 14.70 8.40 -6.58
C PHE A 22 14.32 9.81 -7.05
N VAL A 23 13.02 10.15 -7.03
CA VAL A 23 12.52 11.48 -7.40
C VAL A 23 13.04 12.56 -6.45
N LEU A 24 12.97 12.34 -5.13
CA LEU A 24 13.42 13.35 -4.16
C LEU A 24 14.94 13.55 -4.17
N VAL A 25 15.72 12.50 -4.42
CA VAL A 25 17.17 12.60 -4.61
C VAL A 25 17.48 13.37 -5.90
N ALA A 26 16.78 13.06 -7.00
CA ALA A 26 16.96 13.76 -8.27
C ALA A 26 16.62 15.26 -8.20
N LEU A 27 15.67 15.64 -7.34
CA LEU A 27 15.30 17.03 -7.08
C LEU A 27 16.26 17.78 -6.16
N GLY A 28 17.30 17.12 -5.62
CA GLY A 28 18.24 17.75 -4.69
C GLY A 28 17.60 18.14 -3.36
N SER A 29 16.52 17.45 -2.95
CA SER A 29 15.83 17.76 -1.68
C SER A 29 16.80 17.61 -0.50
N PRO A 30 16.78 18.53 0.48
CA PRO A 30 17.63 18.45 1.68
C PRO A 30 17.29 17.26 2.59
N ALA A 31 16.10 16.65 2.43
CA ALA A 31 15.67 15.50 3.23
C ALA A 31 14.94 14.44 2.38
N PRO A 32 15.63 13.82 1.39
CA PRO A 32 14.99 12.96 0.41
C PRO A 32 14.50 11.64 1.02
N TYR A 33 15.22 11.13 2.02
CA TYR A 33 14.86 9.94 2.77
C TYR A 33 13.56 10.15 3.56
N VAL A 34 13.43 11.28 4.26
CA VAL A 34 12.27 11.57 5.11
C VAL A 34 11.02 11.76 4.25
N GLY A 35 11.13 12.53 3.15
CA GLY A 35 9.99 12.76 2.25
C GLY A 35 9.54 11.47 1.55
N GLY A 36 10.49 10.65 1.08
CA GLY A 36 10.17 9.34 0.50
C GLY A 36 9.48 8.41 1.50
N LEU A 37 9.89 8.46 2.78
CA LEU A 37 9.31 7.64 3.85
C LEU A 37 7.87 8.04 4.17
N VAL A 38 7.58 9.35 4.23
CA VAL A 38 6.22 9.87 4.43
C VAL A 38 5.29 9.46 3.28
N ILE A 39 5.75 9.65 2.03
CA ILE A 39 4.96 9.29 0.84
C ILE A 39 4.69 7.78 0.80
N ALA A 40 5.71 6.96 1.05
CA ALA A 40 5.55 5.52 1.10
C ALA A 40 4.59 5.07 2.20
N PHE A 41 4.63 5.72 3.38
CA PHE A 41 3.75 5.40 4.50
C PHE A 41 2.28 5.70 4.17
N ILE A 42 2.00 6.86 3.57
CA ILE A 42 0.65 7.25 3.15
C ILE A 42 0.11 6.27 2.10
N VAL A 43 0.92 5.93 1.09
CA VAL A 43 0.50 5.01 0.03
C VAL A 43 0.33 3.58 0.56
N PHE A 44 1.16 3.16 1.52
CA PHE A 44 1.00 1.89 2.21
C PHE A 44 -0.32 1.85 3.00
N GLU A 45 -0.65 2.90 3.73
CA GLU A 45 -1.89 3.00 4.50
C GLU A 45 -3.13 2.93 3.61
N ILE A 46 -3.16 3.70 2.51
CA ILE A 46 -4.25 3.66 1.52
C ILE A 46 -4.38 2.27 0.90
N SER A 47 -3.26 1.66 0.52
CA SER A 47 -3.23 0.31 -0.04
C SER A 47 -3.79 -0.71 0.95
N PHE A 48 -3.43 -0.58 2.24
CA PHE A 48 -3.94 -1.43 3.31
C PHE A 48 -5.45 -1.27 3.49
N TYR A 49 -5.93 -0.02 3.49
CA TYR A 49 -7.36 0.30 3.65
C TYR A 49 -8.20 -0.24 2.49
N HIS A 50 -7.74 -0.04 1.26
CA HIS A 50 -8.43 -0.52 0.07
C HIS A 50 -8.48 -2.05 0.02
N LEU A 51 -7.40 -2.71 0.43
CA LEU A 51 -7.31 -4.17 0.49
C LEU A 51 -8.17 -4.77 1.62
N PHE A 52 -8.29 -4.07 2.75
CA PHE A 52 -9.18 -4.44 3.85
C PHE A 52 -10.66 -4.23 3.49
N ALA A 53 -10.98 -3.15 2.78
CA ALA A 53 -12.32 -2.88 2.27
C ALA A 53 -12.77 -3.97 1.28
N LYS A 54 -11.89 -4.40 0.37
CA LYS A 54 -12.16 -5.51 -0.57
C LYS A 54 -12.46 -6.83 0.15
N ASN A 55 -11.72 -7.16 1.22
CA ASN A 55 -11.97 -8.37 2.03
C ASN A 55 -13.33 -8.34 2.77
N ARG A 56 -13.87 -7.16 3.10
CA ARG A 56 -15.22 -7.06 3.70
C ARG A 56 -16.33 -7.29 2.68
N GLN A 57 -16.12 -6.95 1.41
CA GLN A 57 -17.10 -7.20 0.35
C GLN A 57 -17.19 -8.69 0.01
N GLU A 58 -16.07 -9.41 -0.11
CA GLU A 58 -16.10 -10.85 -0.43
C GLU A 58 -16.84 -11.68 0.63
N ARG A 59 -16.75 -11.31 1.92
CA ARG A 59 -17.55 -11.98 2.97
C ARG A 59 -19.05 -11.70 2.87
N ASN A 60 -19.46 -10.51 2.45
CA ASN A 60 -20.88 -10.17 2.28
C ASN A 60 -21.48 -10.83 1.02
N VAL A 61 -20.70 -10.98 -0.06
CA VAL A 61 -21.14 -11.66 -1.28
C VAL A 61 -21.30 -13.17 -1.05
N PHE A 62 -20.41 -13.79 -0.25
CA PHE A 62 -20.56 -15.21 0.11
C PHE A 62 -21.83 -15.45 0.94
N TYR A 63 -22.10 -14.59 1.93
CA TYR A 63 -23.29 -14.71 2.78
C TYR A 63 -24.61 -14.53 2.01
N LYS A 64 -24.62 -13.67 0.97
CA LYS A 64 -25.80 -13.44 0.13
C LYS A 64 -26.08 -14.57 -0.87
N ARG A 65 -25.14 -15.51 -1.07
CA ARG A 65 -25.29 -16.63 -2.02
C ARG A 65 -25.76 -17.94 -1.34
N THR A 66 -25.74 -17.99 -0.01
CA THR A 66 -26.19 -19.14 0.80
C THR A 66 -27.53 -18.94 1.49
N LYS A 67 -28.25 -17.87 1.16
CA LYS A 67 -29.62 -17.58 1.65
C LYS A 67 -30.53 -17.43 0.45
#